data_AF-A0A6J4KPL2-F1
#
_entry.id   AF-A0A6J4KPL2-F1
#
_cell.length_a   1.000
_cell.length_b   1.000
_cell.length_c   1.000
_cell.angle_alpha   90.00
_cell.angle_beta   90.00
_cell.angle_gamma   90.00
#
_symmetry.space_group_name_H-M   'P 1'
#
loop_
_entity.id
_entity.type
_entity.pdbx_description
1 polymer ?
#
loop_
_entity_poly.entity_id
_entity_poly.type
_entity_poly.pdbx_seq_one_letter_code
_entity_poly.pdbx_strand_id
1 'polypeptide(L)' 'MMQLLSAQQANDRVAESLPAWRVVDNELVRVYETGSWRVTMLLAGMIAYLAEAANHHPDLLLSY' A
#
# COMPACT_ATOMS: atom_id res chain seq x y z
N MET A 1 -1.83 21.49 -8.53
CA MET A 1 -2.22 20.21 -9.17
C MET A 1 -1.29 19.12 -8.67
N MET A 2 -1.81 17.94 -8.40
CA MET A 2 -0.97 16.76 -8.15
C MET A 2 -0.45 16.27 -9.50
N GLN A 3 0.87 16.16 -9.65
CA GLN A 3 1.50 15.63 -10.86
C GLN A 3 1.78 14.16 -10.68
N LEU A 4 1.45 13.35 -11.70
CA LEU A 4 1.83 11.95 -11.72
C LEU A 4 3.33 11.83 -11.91
N LEU A 5 3.94 10.92 -11.14
CA LEU A 5 5.34 10.54 -11.34
C LEU A 5 5.45 9.72 -12.63
N SER A 6 6.55 9.90 -13.36
CA SER A 6 6.96 8.92 -14.35
C SER A 6 7.30 7.58 -13.68
N ALA A 7 7.27 6.48 -14.46
CA ALA A 7 7.64 5.17 -13.95
C ALA A 7 9.04 5.14 -13.33
N GLN A 8 10.02 5.83 -13.92
CA GLN A 8 11.37 5.91 -13.37
C GLN A 8 11.40 6.63 -12.03
N GLN A 9 10.76 7.80 -11.93
CA GLN A 9 10.68 8.56 -10.68
C GLN A 9 9.97 7.78 -9.56
N ALA A 10 8.90 7.05 -9.90
CA ALA A 10 8.19 6.22 -8.95
C ALA A 10 9.10 5.09 -8.43
N ASN A 11 9.78 4.37 -9.32
CA ASN A 11 10.70 3.29 -8.94
C ASN A 11 11.86 3.79 -8.07
N ASP A 12 12.51 4.88 -8.46
CA ASP A 12 13.63 5.46 -7.70
C ASP A 12 13.18 5.88 -6.29
N ARG A 13 12.02 6.54 -6.20
CA ARG A 13 11.49 7.02 -4.94
C ARG A 13 11.09 5.88 -4.00
N VAL A 14 10.48 4.83 -4.55
CA VAL A 14 10.06 3.65 -3.78
C VAL A 14 11.27 2.88 -3.28
N ALA A 15 12.29 2.67 -4.14
CA ALA A 15 13.52 2.00 -3.75
C ALA A 15 14.27 2.74 -2.61
N GLU A 16 14.26 4.07 -2.63
CA GLU A 16 14.93 4.90 -1.61
C GLU A 16 14.17 4.91 -0.27
N SER A 17 12.84 5.10 -0.31
CA SER A 17 12.07 5.47 0.89
C SER A 17 11.16 4.38 1.42
N LEU A 18 10.82 3.38 0.60
CA LEU A 18 9.80 2.38 0.89
C LEU A 18 10.31 0.98 0.50
N PRO A 19 11.38 0.47 1.13
CA PRO A 19 12.09 -0.74 0.70
C PRO A 19 11.23 -2.02 0.71
N ALA A 20 10.10 -1.98 1.41
CA ALA A 20 9.15 -3.07 1.52
C ALA A 20 8.04 -3.01 0.43
N TRP A 21 7.94 -1.90 -0.30
CA TRP A 21 6.95 -1.66 -1.35
C TRP A 21 7.58 -1.82 -2.73
N ARG A 22 6.72 -2.03 -3.73
CA ARG A 22 7.12 -2.14 -5.14
C ARG A 22 6.11 -1.45 -6.03
N VAL A 23 6.55 -0.99 -7.20
CA VAL A 23 5.67 -0.52 -8.26
C VAL A 23 5.33 -1.70 -9.17
N VAL A 24 4.04 -1.97 -9.39
CA VAL A 24 3.54 -3.02 -10.29
C VAL A 24 2.40 -2.41 -11.10
N ASP A 25 2.49 -2.43 -12.43
CA ASP A 25 1.44 -1.91 -13.32
C ASP A 25 0.91 -0.50 -12.95
N ASN A 26 1.84 0.40 -12.59
CA ASN A 26 1.58 1.77 -12.09
C ASN A 26 0.91 1.87 -10.70
N GLU A 27 0.84 0.79 -9.94
CA GLU A 27 0.34 0.76 -8.57
C GLU A 27 1.45 0.51 -7.56
N LEU A 28 1.31 1.08 -6.35
CA LEU A 28 2.22 0.81 -5.24
C LEU A 28 1.68 -0.38 -4.42
N VAL A 29 2.43 -1.48 -4.38
CA VAL A 29 1.97 -2.74 -3.79
C VAL A 29 2.84 -3.15 -2.60
N ARG A 30 2.19 -3.61 -1.53
CA ARG A 30 2.82 -4.21 -0.35
C ARG A 30 2.05 -5.46 0.08
N VAL A 31 2.80 -6.50 0.44
CA VAL A 31 2.26 -7.74 1.03
C VAL A 31 2.63 -7.78 2.52
N TYR A 32 1.65 -8.11 3.36
CA TYR A 32 1.82 -8.29 4.80
C TYR A 32 1.50 -9.73 5.18
N GLU A 33 2.43 -10.38 5.90
CA GLU A 33 2.20 -11.67 6.53
C GLU A 33 1.93 -11.44 8.02
N THR A 34 0.75 -11.84 8.50
CA THR A 34 0.22 -11.46 9.83
C THR A 34 0.17 -12.62 10.82
N GLY A 35 0.47 -13.85 10.38
CA GLY A 35 0.53 -15.05 11.22
C GLY A 35 -0.80 -15.53 11.82
N SER A 36 -1.90 -14.78 11.66
CA SER A 36 -3.25 -15.20 12.05
C SER A 36 -4.32 -14.34 11.38
N TRP A 37 -5.50 -14.93 11.14
CA TRP A 37 -6.64 -14.22 10.57
C TRP A 37 -7.11 -13.03 11.42
N ARG A 38 -7.05 -13.15 12.76
CA ARG A 38 -7.42 -12.05 13.67
C ARG A 38 -6.53 -10.83 13.45
N VAL A 39 -5.21 -11.03 13.33
CA VAL A 39 -4.27 -9.91 13.09
C VAL A 39 -4.49 -9.33 11.68
N THR A 40 -4.81 -10.16 10.67
CA THR A 40 -5.20 -9.67 9.33
C THR A 40 -6.37 -8.70 9.40
N MET A 41 -7.43 -9.04 10.13
CA MET A 41 -8.62 -8.17 10.27
C MET A 41 -8.33 -6.87 11.03
N LEU A 42 -7.52 -6.93 12.08
CA LEU A 42 -7.11 -5.73 12.81
C LEU A 42 -6.29 -4.78 11.92
N LEU A 43 -5.33 -5.31 11.15
CA LEU A 43 -4.54 -4.52 10.21
C LEU A 43 -5.41 -3.88 9.12
N ALA A 44 -6.28 -4.68 8.48
CA ALA A 44 -7.18 -4.18 7.44
C ALA A 44 -8.10 -3.06 7.95
N GLY A 45 -8.65 -3.19 9.16
CA GLY A 45 -9.46 -2.15 9.79
C GLY A 45 -8.70 -0.86 10.05
N MET A 46 -7.44 -0.94 10.48
CA MET A 46 -6.59 0.25 10.67
C MET A 46 -6.25 0.93 9.35
N ILE A 47 -5.97 0.16 8.29
CA ILE A 47 -5.75 0.72 6.95
C ILE A 47 -7.02 1.44 6.47
N ALA A 48 -8.19 0.83 6.62
CA ALA A 48 -9.46 1.44 6.23
C ALA A 48 -9.72 2.77 6.96
N TYR A 49 -9.46 2.82 8.27
CA TYR A 49 -9.60 4.05 9.05
C TYR A 49 -8.68 5.19 8.54
N LEU A 50 -7.42 4.87 8.25
CA LEU A 50 -6.46 5.85 7.73
C LEU A 50 -6.79 6.28 6.29
N ALA A 51 -7.28 5.35 5.46
CA ALA A 51 -7.70 5.61 4.09
C ALA A 51 -8.85 6.62 4.03
N GLU A 52 -9.86 6.47 4.91
CA GLU A 52 -10.96 7.43 5.04
C GLU A 52 -10.46 8.81 5.49
N ALA A 53 -9.60 8.87 6.51
CA ALA A 53 -9.02 10.12 6.99
C ALA A 53 -8.20 10.85 5.91
N ALA A 54 -7.55 10.09 5.02
CA ALA A 54 -6.78 10.63 3.90
C ALA A 54 -7.61 10.88 2.64
N ASN A 55 -8.86 10.42 2.58
CA ASN A 55 -9.69 10.35 1.38
C ASN A 55 -8.93 9.72 0.18
N HIS A 56 -8.22 8.61 0.45
CA HIS A 56 -7.44 7.88 -0.54
C HIS A 56 -7.50 6.39 -0.23
N HIS A 57 -8.34 5.68 -0.98
CA HIS A 57 -8.69 4.29 -0.72
C HIS A 57 -7.77 3.33 -1.46
N PRO A 58 -7.15 2.36 -0.76
CA PRO A 58 -6.42 1.28 -1.40
C PRO A 58 -7.37 0.13 -1.77
N ASP A 59 -6.93 -0.68 -2.72
CA ASP A 59 -7.47 -2.04 -2.89
C ASP A 59 -6.82 -2.98 -1.87
N LEU A 60 -7.64 -3.75 -1.15
CA LEU A 60 -7.18 -4.73 -0.16
C LEU A 60 -7.62 -6.14 -0.55
N LEU A 61 -6.65 -7.03 -0.75
CA LEU A 61 -6.85 -8.46 -0.87
C LEU A 61 -6.44 -9.15 0.43
N LEU A 62 -7.37 -9.90 1.03
CA LEU A 62 -7.16 -10.58 2.32
C LEU A 62 -7.36 -12.09 2.12
N SER A 63 -6.36 -12.87 2.49
CA SER A 63 -6.35 -14.34 2.38
C SER A 63 -5.58 -14.98 3.56
N TYR A 64 -5.84 -16.26 3.85
CA TYR A 64 -5.15 -17.05 4.87
C TYR A 64 -4.86 -18.46 4.36
#